data_AF-P51204-F1
#
_entry.id   AF-P51204-F1
#
_cell.length_a   1.000
_cell.length_b   1.000
_cell.length_c   1.000
_cell.angle_alpha   90.00
_cell.angle_beta   90.00
_cell.angle_gamma   90.00
#
_symmetry.space_group_name_H-M   'P 1'
#
loop_
_entity.id
_entity.type
_entity.pdbx_description
1 polymer ?
#
loop_
_entity_poly.entity_id
_entity_poly.type
_entity_poly.pdbx_seq_one_letter_code
_entity_poly.pdbx_strand_id
1 'polypeptide(L)'
;MTTYYFALASQNFLLSEEPLEEVFRERINYYQSNNKEIDFWLIPNPKFLNKPAMIKFKNLVPNEAIAIISTNSIFINWLKLRIGYVCIGQFEDSLKLSKESLNIINRT
;
A
#
# COMPACT_ATOMS: atom_id res chain seq x y z
N MET A 1 -11.65 4.88 -15.07
CA MET A 1 -10.56 5.41 -14.23
C MET A 1 -10.96 5.21 -12.78
N THR A 2 -10.03 4.74 -11.95
CA THR A 2 -10.26 4.46 -10.53
C THR A 2 -9.31 5.31 -9.71
N THR A 3 -9.83 5.95 -8.65
CA THR A 3 -9.00 6.63 -7.66
C THR A 3 -8.41 5.59 -6.70
N TYR A 4 -7.10 5.56 -6.61
CA TYR A 4 -6.36 4.77 -5.63
C TYR A 4 -5.76 5.70 -4.60
N TYR A 5 -5.87 5.30 -3.34
CA TYR A 5 -5.22 5.91 -2.19
C TYR A 5 -4.01 5.06 -1.84
N PHE A 6 -2.95 5.68 -1.33
CA PHE A 6 -1.76 4.95 -0.95
C PHE A 6 -1.15 5.41 0.37
N ALA A 7 -0.51 4.48 1.06
CA ALA A 7 0.52 4.74 2.07
C ALA A 7 1.87 4.29 1.52
N LEU A 8 2.90 5.12 1.64
CA LEU A 8 4.22 4.93 1.03
C LEU A 8 5.31 5.12 2.07
N ALA A 9 6.22 4.16 2.15
CA ALA A 9 7.47 4.26 2.90
C ALA A 9 8.51 3.30 2.31
N SER A 10 9.72 3.30 2.88
CA SER A 10 10.78 2.38 2.43
C SER A 10 10.41 0.93 2.78
N GLN A 11 10.94 0.00 1.98
CA GLN A 11 10.81 -1.43 2.21
C GLN A 11 11.28 -1.83 3.62
N ASN A 12 12.46 -1.35 4.04
CA ASN A 12 12.99 -1.69 5.35
C ASN A 12 12.06 -1.26 6.49
N PHE A 13 11.54 -0.04 6.42
CA PHE A 13 10.61 0.45 7.43
C PHE A 13 9.33 -0.39 7.46
N LEU A 14 8.70 -0.62 6.31
CA LEU A 14 7.42 -1.33 6.24
C LEU A 14 7.52 -2.83 6.51
N LEU A 15 8.61 -3.51 6.15
CA LEU A 15 8.72 -4.97 6.25
C LEU A 15 9.59 -5.46 7.41
N SER A 16 10.54 -4.65 7.89
CA SER A 16 11.47 -5.05 8.95
C SER A 16 11.16 -4.40 10.30
N GLU A 17 10.73 -3.13 10.30
CA GLU A 17 10.53 -2.36 11.54
C GLU A 17 9.08 -2.36 12.01
N GLU A 18 8.14 -2.33 11.06
CA GLU A 18 6.71 -2.26 11.34
C GLU A 18 6.03 -3.65 11.24
N PRO A 19 4.99 -3.93 12.05
CA PRO A 19 4.28 -5.20 12.04
C PRO A 19 3.32 -5.34 10.83
N LEU A 20 3.76 -4.98 9.62
CA LEU A 20 2.90 -4.89 8.45
C LEU A 20 2.29 -6.25 8.07
N GLU A 21 3.06 -7.33 8.19
CA GLU A 21 2.57 -8.68 7.93
C GLU A 21 1.38 -9.03 8.83
N GLU A 22 1.50 -8.76 10.13
CA GLU A 22 0.44 -9.00 11.10
C GLU A 22 -0.80 -8.16 10.79
N VAL A 23 -0.61 -6.86 10.51
CA VAL A 23 -1.70 -5.96 10.11
C VAL A 23 -2.42 -6.47 8.86
N PHE A 24 -1.68 -6.99 7.87
CA PHE A 24 -2.25 -7.51 6.64
C PHE A 24 -2.98 -8.83 6.86
N ARG A 25 -2.42 -9.74 7.65
CA ARG A 25 -3.05 -11.01 8.02
C ARG A 25 -4.37 -10.78 8.74
N GLU A 26 -4.40 -9.93 9.76
CA GLU A 26 -5.63 -9.55 10.45
C GLU A 26 -6.66 -8.93 9.50
N ARG A 27 -6.20 -8.05 8.59
CA ARG A 27 -7.08 -7.39 7.64
C ARG A 27 -7.66 -8.36 6.62
N ILE A 28 -6.86 -9.27 6.08
CA ILE A 28 -7.32 -10.30 5.15
C ILE A 28 -8.36 -11.20 5.84
N ASN A 29 -8.08 -11.63 7.07
CA ASN A 29 -9.03 -12.44 7.85
C ASN A 29 -10.34 -11.70 8.12
N TYR A 30 -10.30 -10.40 8.43
CA TYR A 30 -11.49 -9.56 8.58
C TYR A 30 -12.30 -9.52 7.28
N TYR A 31 -11.65 -9.34 6.14
CA TYR A 31 -12.33 -9.29 4.84
C TYR A 31 -12.99 -10.63 4.52
N GLN A 32 -12.28 -11.75 4.71
CA GLN A 32 -12.81 -13.09 4.51
C GLN A 32 -14.01 -13.38 5.42
N SER A 33 -13.90 -13.07 6.71
CA SER A 33 -14.96 -13.34 7.69
C SER A 33 -16.23 -12.50 7.45
N ASN A 34 -16.11 -11.36 6.79
CA ASN A 34 -17.21 -10.45 6.48
C ASN A 34 -17.65 -10.52 5.01
N ASN A 35 -17.22 -11.52 4.23
CA ASN A 35 -17.50 -11.66 2.80
C ASN A 35 -17.19 -10.38 1.98
N LYS A 36 -16.13 -9.67 2.37
CA LYS A 36 -15.68 -8.46 1.67
C LYS A 36 -14.60 -8.79 0.65
N GLU A 37 -14.72 -8.20 -0.54
CA GLU A 37 -13.66 -8.28 -1.54
C GLU A 37 -12.43 -7.46 -1.14
N ILE A 38 -11.25 -8.03 -1.34
CA ILE A 38 -9.97 -7.36 -1.11
C ILE A 38 -9.88 -6.15 -2.05
N ASP A 39 -9.70 -4.98 -1.45
CA ASP A 39 -9.61 -3.68 -2.11
C ASP A 39 -8.26 -2.99 -1.82
N PHE A 40 -7.24 -3.75 -1.42
CA PHE A 40 -5.91 -3.25 -1.11
C PHE A 40 -4.79 -4.22 -1.52
N TRP A 41 -3.61 -3.67 -1.78
CA TRP A 41 -2.47 -4.39 -2.35
C TRP A 41 -1.14 -3.79 -1.89
N LEU A 42 -0.09 -4.62 -1.88
CA LEU A 42 1.28 -4.20 -1.59
C LEU A 42 2.06 -4.11 -2.91
N ILE A 43 2.59 -2.94 -3.25
CA ILE A 43 3.29 -2.71 -4.52
C ILE A 43 4.72 -2.22 -4.24
N PRO A 44 5.73 -3.09 -4.41
CA PRO A 44 7.12 -2.69 -4.37
C PRO A 44 7.50 -1.93 -5.63
N ASN A 45 8.38 -0.94 -5.49
CA ASN A 45 8.85 -0.06 -6.53
C ASN A 45 7.70 0.49 -7.41
N PRO A 46 6.71 1.17 -6.80
CA PRO A 46 5.47 1.55 -7.47
C PRO A 46 5.73 2.49 -8.65
N LYS A 47 5.41 2.01 -9.86
CA LYS A 47 5.63 2.76 -11.11
C LYS A 47 4.91 4.10 -11.17
N PHE A 48 3.80 4.25 -10.44
CA PHE A 48 3.07 5.52 -10.39
C PHE A 48 3.92 6.66 -9.80
N LEU A 49 4.95 6.37 -9.01
CA LEU A 49 5.88 7.39 -8.50
C LEU A 49 6.72 8.07 -9.60
N ASN A 50 6.78 7.48 -10.80
CA ASN A 50 7.45 8.10 -11.94
C ASN A 50 6.59 9.17 -12.63
N LYS A 51 5.32 9.33 -12.24
CA LYS A 51 4.47 10.42 -12.75
C LYS A 51 4.98 11.77 -12.20
N PRO A 52 4.94 12.87 -12.97
CA PRO A 52 5.40 14.18 -12.52
C PRO A 52 4.73 14.66 -11.22
N ALA A 53 3.44 14.38 -11.04
CA ALA A 53 2.69 14.72 -9.82
C ALA A 53 3.20 14.01 -8.55
N MET A 54 4.01 12.95 -8.71
CA MET A 54 4.51 12.12 -7.62
C MET A 54 5.97 12.39 -7.24
N ILE A 55 6.63 13.35 -7.89
CA ILE A 55 8.05 13.69 -7.65
C ILE A 55 8.31 13.98 -6.16
N LYS A 56 7.41 14.69 -5.48
CA LYS A 56 7.52 14.96 -4.04
C LYS A 56 7.62 13.67 -3.22
N PHE A 57 6.76 12.69 -3.50
CA PHE A 57 6.77 11.40 -2.79
C PHE A 57 8.00 10.57 -3.13
N LYS A 58 8.41 10.58 -4.41
CA LYS A 58 9.64 9.92 -4.85
C LYS A 58 10.88 10.51 -4.17
N ASN A 59 10.94 11.81 -3.92
CA ASN A 59 12.07 12.42 -3.20
C ASN A 59 12.06 12.10 -1.70
N LEU A 60 10.88 11.93 -1.09
CA LEU A 60 10.75 11.53 0.32
C LEU A 60 11.10 10.05 0.53
N VAL A 61 10.81 9.20 -0.46
CA VAL A 61 11.08 7.76 -0.43
C VAL A 61 11.84 7.37 -1.72
N PRO A 62 13.14 7.69 -1.82
CA PRO A 62 13.88 7.59 -3.09
C PRO A 62 14.20 6.17 -3.52
N ASN A 63 14.50 5.29 -2.56
CA ASN A 63 14.99 3.94 -2.81
C ASN A 63 14.05 2.90 -2.19
N GLU A 64 13.85 1.79 -2.92
CA GLU A 64 13.10 0.61 -2.46
C GLU A 64 11.74 0.98 -1.85
N ALA A 65 11.01 1.87 -2.53
CA ALA A 65 9.73 2.34 -2.05
C ALA A 65 8.69 1.22 -2.13
N ILE A 66 7.92 1.03 -1.06
CA ILE A 66 6.75 0.15 -1.04
C ILE A 66 5.51 1.00 -0.83
N ALA A 67 4.52 0.82 -1.70
CA ALA A 67 3.20 1.41 -1.55
C ALA A 67 2.18 0.36 -1.14
N ILE A 68 1.48 0.62 -0.05
CA ILE A 68 0.20 -0.01 0.23
C ILE A 68 -0.85 0.81 -0.49
N ILE A 69 -1.51 0.24 -1.49
CA ILE A 69 -2.54 0.94 -2.27
C ILE A 69 -3.91 0.35 -1.99
N SER A 70 -4.95 1.17 -2.04
CA SER A 70 -6.34 0.73 -1.86
C SER A 70 -7.30 1.66 -2.57
N THR A 71 -8.48 1.15 -2.97
CA THR A 71 -9.59 2.01 -3.41
C THR A 71 -10.35 2.63 -2.23
N ASN A 72 -9.97 2.31 -1.00
CA ASN A 72 -10.60 2.78 0.23
C ASN A 72 -9.69 3.77 0.98
N SER A 73 -10.04 5.05 0.95
CA SER A 73 -9.29 6.11 1.66
C SER A 73 -9.30 5.93 3.18
N ILE A 74 -10.38 5.40 3.76
CA ILE A 74 -10.50 5.15 5.19
C ILE A 74 -9.45 4.13 5.63
N PHE A 75 -9.21 3.11 4.81
CA PHE A 75 -8.18 2.10 5.11
C PHE A 75 -6.78 2.70 5.12
N ILE A 76 -6.44 3.55 4.14
CA ILE A 76 -5.14 4.23 4.10
C ILE A 76 -4.96 5.19 5.27
N ASN A 77 -6.01 5.95 5.64
CA ASN A 77 -5.95 6.82 6.82
C ASN A 77 -5.77 6.02 8.11
N TRP A 78 -6.46 4.88 8.24
CA TRP A 78 -6.27 3.97 9.36
C TRP A 78 -4.84 3.42 9.43
N LEU A 79 -4.23 3.07 8.28
CA LEU A 79 -2.82 2.65 8.22
C LEU A 79 -1.89 3.78 8.66
N LYS A 80 -2.12 5.02 8.23
CA LYS A 80 -1.32 6.18 8.63
C LYS A 80 -1.30 6.38 10.15
N LEU A 81 -2.43 6.14 10.81
CA LEU A 81 -2.54 6.24 12.28
C LEU A 81 -1.84 5.09 13.00
N ARG A 82 -1.80 3.89 12.41
CA ARG A 82 -1.21 2.70 13.02
C ARG A 82 0.30 2.62 12.85
N ILE A 83 0.79 2.87 11.65
CA ILE A 83 2.19 2.67 11.27
C ILE A 83 3.02 3.93 11.56
N GLY A 84 2.40 5.12 11.59
CA GLY A 84 3.15 6.38 11.69
C GLY A 84 4.11 6.57 10.50
N TYR A 85 4.76 7.73 10.40
CA TYR A 85 5.87 8.04 9.47
C TYR A 85 5.75 7.66 7.96
N VAL A 86 4.59 7.21 7.49
CA VAL A 86 4.31 6.96 6.07
C VAL A 86 3.82 8.21 5.36
N CYS A 87 4.18 8.38 4.10
CA CYS A 87 3.53 9.35 3.23
C CYS A 87 2.18 8.80 2.77
N ILE A 88 1.14 9.63 2.71
CA ILE A 88 -0.13 9.24 2.10
C ILE A 88 -0.51 10.18 0.97
N GLY A 89 -1.29 9.65 0.02
CA GLY A 89 -1.79 10.42 -1.11
C GLY A 89 -2.79 9.63 -1.93
N GLN A 90 -3.12 10.16 -3.09
CA GLN A 90 -4.01 9.51 -4.05
C GLN A 90 -3.54 9.74 -5.48
N PHE A 91 -3.95 8.87 -6.38
CA PHE A 91 -3.75 9.00 -7.82
C PHE A 91 -4.86 8.31 -8.58
N GLU A 92 -5.09 8.74 -9.82
CA GLU A 92 -5.99 8.05 -10.73
C GLU A 92 -5.21 7.14 -11.68
N ASP A 93 -5.76 5.95 -11.91
CA ASP A 93 -5.19 4.99 -12.85
C ASP A 93 -6.24 3.96 -13.29
N SER A 94 -5.92 3.20 -14.34
CA SER A 94 -6.67 2.02 -14.77
C SER A 94 -5.91 0.74 -14.42
N LEU A 95 -5.28 0.71 -13.24
CA LEU A 95 -4.57 -0.48 -12.75
C LEU A 95 -5.53 -1.68 -12.73
N LYS A 96 -5.10 -2.78 -13.35
CA LYS A 96 -5.78 -4.07 -13.29
C LYS A 96 -5.11 -4.90 -12.19
N LEU A 97 -5.50 -4.67 -10.95
CA LEU A 97 -4.94 -5.38 -9.79
C LEU A 97 -5.77 -6.63 -9.52
N SER A 98 -5.10 -7.79 -9.44
CA SER A 98 -5.69 -9.06 -9.02
C SER A 98 -5.30 -9.36 -7.56
N LYS A 99 -6.04 -10.27 -6.90
CA LYS A 99 -5.74 -10.74 -5.53
C LYS A 99 -4.31 -11.27 -5.37
N GLU A 100 -3.69 -11.73 -6.46
CA GLU A 100 -2.31 -12.25 -6.48
C GLU A 100 -1.26 -11.20 -6.06
N SER A 101 -1.57 -9.91 -6.21
CA SER A 101 -0.66 -8.84 -5.79
C SER A 101 -0.50 -8.70 -4.27
N LEU A 102 -1.17 -9.55 -3.46
CA LEU A 102 -0.89 -9.71 -2.03
C LEU A 102 0.24 -10.72 -1.72
N ASN A 103 0.69 -11.53 -2.68
CA ASN A 103 1.63 -12.64 -2.44
C ASN A 103 3.09 -12.23 -2.16
N ILE A 104 3.37 -10.96 -1.87
CA ILE A 104 4.73 -10.45 -1.69
C ILE A 104 5.32 -10.85 -0.33
N ILE A 105 4.48 -11.17 0.65
CA ILE A 105 4.91 -11.63 1.98
C ILE A 105 5.70 -12.95 1.90
N ASN A 106 5.46 -13.80 0.88
CA ASN A 106 6.11 -15.11 0.78
C ASN A 106 7.40 -15.15 -0.05
N ARG A 107 8.09 -14.01 -0.25
CA ARG A 107 9.41 -13.99 -0.92
C ARG A 107 10.53 -13.60 0.06
N THR A 108 10.77 -14.50 1.01
CA THR A 108 12.10 -14.74 1.62
C THR A 108 12.45 -16.19 1.36
#